data_AF-A0A239VQT2-F1
#
_entry.id   AF-A0A239VQT2-F1
#
_cell.length_a   1.000
_cell.length_b   1.000
_cell.length_c   1.000
_cell.angle_alpha   90.00
_cell.angle_beta   90.00
_cell.angle_gamma   90.00
#
_symmetry.space_group_name_H-M   'P 1'
#
loop_
_entity.id
_entity.type
_entity.pdbx_description
1 polymer ?
#
loop_
_entity_poly.entity_id
_entity_poly.type
_entity_poly.pdbx_seq_one_letter_code
_entity_poly.pdbx_strand_id
1 'polypeptide(L)'
;MNADGHSPGGCEEFYAALTAYLDGELTAADCEAIKAHLASCRSCAQNYERDLVLKSLIRRSCHCEEAPESLRVQILTRISMRTFEL
;
A
#
# COMPACT_ATOMS: atom_id res chain seq x y z
N MET A 1 23.62 25.78 7.53
CA MET A 1 22.36 25.92 8.30
C MET A 1 21.36 24.97 7.67
N ASN A 2 21.37 23.70 8.07
CA ASN A 2 20.34 22.75 7.63
C ASN A 2 19.29 22.69 8.72
N ALA A 3 18.12 23.22 8.43
CA ALA A 3 16.97 23.17 9.30
C ALA A 3 16.34 21.79 9.14
N ASP A 4 16.63 20.90 10.08
CA ASP A 4 15.91 19.64 10.24
C ASP A 4 14.46 19.96 10.60
N GLY A 5 13.60 19.93 9.58
CA GLY A 5 12.15 20.08 9.71
C GLY A 5 11.54 18.86 10.40
N HIS A 6 11.57 18.86 11.73
CA HIS A 6 10.88 17.87 12.54
C HIS A 6 9.39 18.26 12.62
N SER A 7 8.58 17.69 11.73
CA SER A 7 7.12 17.68 11.85
C SER A 7 6.69 16.42 12.62
N PRO A 8 5.64 16.47 13.47
CA PRO A 8 5.03 15.25 14.00
C PRO A 8 4.58 14.38 12.82
N GLY A 9 5.01 13.12 12.73
CA GLY A 9 4.98 12.35 11.47
C GLY A 9 6.31 12.40 10.71
N GLY A 10 7.41 12.20 11.44
CA GLY A 10 8.77 12.24 10.90
C GLY A 10 9.06 11.10 9.91
N CYS A 11 10.21 11.16 9.23
CA CYS A 11 10.61 10.12 8.28
C CYS A 11 10.71 8.73 8.94
N GLU A 12 11.11 8.65 10.22
CA GLU A 12 11.18 7.40 11.00
C GLU A 12 9.80 6.75 11.20
N GLU A 13 8.81 7.54 11.63
CA GLU A 13 7.43 7.08 11.82
C GLU A 13 6.79 6.67 10.49
N PHE A 14 7.15 7.37 9.41
CA PHE A 14 6.77 7.01 8.05
C PHE A 14 7.26 5.61 7.65
N TYR A 15 8.52 5.23 7.93
CA TYR A 15 9.03 3.91 7.53
C TYR A 15 8.25 2.76 8.18
N ALA A 16 7.87 2.90 9.45
CA ALA A 16 7.06 1.90 10.14
C ALA A 16 5.67 1.77 9.49
N ALA A 17 5.05 2.91 9.14
CA ALA A 17 3.72 2.93 8.53
C ALA A 17 3.72 2.57 7.03
N LEU A 18 4.85 2.71 6.33
CA LEU A 18 4.96 2.49 4.89
C LEU A 18 4.62 1.06 4.46
N THR A 19 5.03 0.08 5.26
CA THR A 19 4.72 -1.33 4.98
C THR A 19 3.21 -1.58 5.03
N ALA A 20 2.56 -1.15 6.11
CA ALA A 20 1.11 -1.25 6.26
C ALA A 20 0.35 -0.49 5.16
N TYR A 21 0.87 0.67 4.74
CA TYR A 21 0.32 1.41 3.60
C TYR A 21 0.42 0.62 2.29
N LEU A 22 1.58 0.02 2.02
CA LEU A 22 1.81 -0.80 0.84
C LEU A 22 0.96 -2.09 0.82
N ASP A 23 0.55 -2.59 1.98
CA ASP A 23 -0.35 -3.75 2.11
C ASP A 23 -1.84 -3.35 2.15
N GLY A 24 -2.15 -2.05 2.20
CA GLY A 24 -3.52 -1.54 2.24
C GLY A 24 -4.20 -1.72 3.60
N GLU A 25 -3.42 -1.81 4.68
CA GLU A 25 -3.90 -2.10 6.04
C GLU A 25 -4.21 -0.84 6.87
N LEU A 26 -4.06 0.34 6.26
CA LEU A 26 -4.24 1.63 6.94
C LEU A 26 -5.65 2.17 6.79
N THR A 27 -6.04 3.02 7.75
CA THR A 27 -7.29 3.79 7.63
C THR A 27 -7.18 4.83 6.51
N ALA A 28 -8.32 5.34 6.06
CA ALA A 28 -8.34 6.40 5.05
C ALA A 28 -7.58 7.66 5.53
N ALA A 29 -7.69 8.01 6.81
CA ALA A 29 -6.98 9.15 7.37
C ALA A 29 -5.46 8.95 7.35
N ASP A 30 -4.99 7.77 7.74
CA ASP A 30 -3.55 7.44 7.76
C ASP A 30 -2.98 7.37 6.34
N CYS A 31 -3.76 6.88 5.38
CA CYS A 31 -3.39 6.91 3.95
C CYS A 31 -3.15 8.34 3.46
N GLU A 32 -4.01 9.30 3.82
CA GLU A 32 -3.85 10.70 3.42
C GLU A 32 -2.62 11.34 4.08
N ALA A 33 -2.34 11.01 5.35
CA ALA A 33 -1.14 11.48 6.03
C ALA A 33 0.15 11.01 5.32
N ILE A 34 0.20 9.74 4.90
CA ILE A 34 1.33 9.20 4.14
C ILE A 34 1.46 9.86 2.77
N LYS A 35 0.36 10.07 2.04
CA LYS A 35 0.39 10.78 0.75
C LYS A 35 0.92 12.20 0.88
N ALA A 36 0.51 12.93 1.93
CA ALA A 36 1.00 14.27 2.21
C ALA A 36 2.52 14.28 2.51
N HIS A 37 3.01 13.29 3.26
CA HIS A 37 4.44 13.12 3.51
C HIS A 37 5.21 12.80 2.23
N LEU A 38 4.73 11.87 1.39
CA LEU A 38 5.34 11.53 0.11
C LEU A 38 5.43 12.73 -0.85
N ALA A 39 4.44 13.62 -0.84
CA ALA A 39 4.42 14.81 -1.68
C ALA A 39 5.44 15.87 -1.25
N SER A 40 5.87 15.86 0.02
CA SER A 40 6.77 16.87 0.58
C SER A 40 8.19 16.34 0.86
N CYS A 41 8.38 15.02 0.95
CA CYS A 41 9.64 14.39 1.33
C CYS A 41 10.21 13.49 0.22
N ARG A 42 11.18 14.01 -0.53
CA ARG A 42 11.80 13.30 -1.66
C ARG A 42 12.50 12.00 -1.25
N SER A 43 13.16 11.97 -0.10
CA SER A 43 13.84 10.75 0.37
C SER A 43 12.84 9.64 0.68
N CYS A 44 11.71 9.96 1.30
CA CYS A 44 10.67 8.98 1.58
C CYS A 44 9.98 8.51 0.30
N ALA A 45 9.77 9.39 -0.68
CA ALA A 45 9.27 9.01 -2.00
C ALA A 45 10.18 7.99 -2.71
N GLN A 46 11.50 8.20 -2.67
CA GLN A 46 12.47 7.24 -3.23
C GLN A 46 12.44 5.88 -2.53
N ASN A 47 12.28 5.85 -1.20
CA ASN A 47 12.15 4.59 -0.47
C ASN A 47 10.84 3.86 -0.79
N TYR A 48 9.73 4.59 -0.90
CA TYR A 48 8.45 4.05 -1.35
C TYR A 48 8.55 3.40 -2.74
N GLU A 49 9.18 4.09 -3.70
CA GLU A 49 9.43 3.54 -5.04
C GLU A 49 10.28 2.27 -5.00
N ARG A 50 11.35 2.25 -4.19
CA ARG A 50 12.18 1.06 -4.00
C ARG A 50 11.37 -0.12 -3.48
N ASP A 51 10.54 0.11 -2.47
CA ASP A 51 9.77 -0.94 -1.82
C ASP A 51 8.62 -1.45 -2.73
N LEU A 52 8.03 -0.58 -3.56
CA LEU A 52 7.13 -0.98 -4.64
C LEU A 52 7.81 -1.91 -5.66
N VAL A 53 9.01 -1.54 -6.11
CA VAL A 53 9.79 -2.38 -7.04
C VAL A 53 10.10 -3.72 -6.39
N LEU A 54 10.52 -3.73 -5.13
CA LEU A 54 10.78 -4.96 -4.38
C LEU A 54 9.54 -5.85 -4.26
N LYS A 55 8.38 -5.30 -3.86
CA LYS A 55 7.11 -6.06 -3.83
C LYS A 55 6.75 -6.63 -5.21
N SER A 56 6.97 -5.85 -6.28
CA SER A 56 6.72 -6.32 -7.66
C SER A 56 7.66 -7.46 -8.07
N LEU A 57 8.91 -7.45 -7.61
CA LEU A 57 9.89 -8.49 -7.87
C LEU A 57 9.52 -9.76 -7.10
N ILE A 58 9.19 -9.64 -5.81
CA ILE A 58 8.74 -10.77 -4.98
C ILE A 58 7.52 -11.43 -5.64
N ARG A 59 6.49 -10.66 -6.01
CA ARG A 59 5.29 -11.21 -6.66
C ARG A 59 5.56 -11.94 -7.97
N ARG A 60 6.57 -11.51 -8.74
CA ARG A 60 6.95 -12.18 -10.00
C ARG A 60 7.78 -13.44 -9.76
N SER A 61 8.67 -13.41 -8.78
CA SER A 61 9.59 -14.51 -8.49
C SER A 61 8.96 -15.61 -7.64
N CYS A 62 7.98 -15.26 -6.81
CA CYS A 62 7.18 -16.21 -6.06
C CYS A 62 6.00 -16.65 -6.94
N HIS A 63 6.12 -17.84 -7.56
CA HIS A 63 4.95 -18.53 -8.09
C HIS A 63 4.07 -18.97 -6.91
N CYS A 64 3.17 -18.09 -6.47
CA CYS A 64 2.07 -18.47 -5.60
C CYS A 64 1.17 -19.46 -6.35
N GLU A 65 0.60 -20.42 -5.64
CA GLU A 65 -0.39 -21.33 -6.24
C GLU A 65 -1.54 -20.54 -6.84
N GLU A 66 -1.94 -20.90 -8.05
CA GLU A 66 -3.08 -20.26 -8.69
C GLU A 66 -4.35 -20.62 -7.92
N ALA A 67 -5.14 -19.61 -7.56
CA ALA A 67 -6.40 -19.84 -6.86
C ALA A 67 -7.30 -20.75 -7.72
N PRO A 68 -7.93 -21.78 -7.13
CA PRO A 68 -8.81 -22.67 -7.89
C PRO A 68 -9.91 -21.88 -8.60
N GLU A 69 -10.23 -22.27 -9.84
CA GLU A 69 -11.27 -21.60 -10.64
C GLU A 69 -12.62 -21.56 -9.90
N SER A 70 -12.94 -22.59 -9.14
CA SER A 70 -14.15 -22.67 -8.32
C SER A 70 -14.26 -21.53 -7.30
N LEU A 71 -13.13 -21.08 -6.73
CA LEU A 71 -13.10 -19.94 -5.80
C LEU A 71 -13.36 -18.63 -6.56
N ARG A 72 -12.74 -18.46 -7.73
CA ARG A 72 -12.96 -17.29 -8.59
C ARG A 72 -14.43 -17.15 -8.99
N VAL A 73 -15.06 -18.24 -9.42
CA VAL A 73 -16.49 -18.27 -9.79
C VAL A 73 -17.35 -17.88 -8.59
N GLN A 74 -17.10 -18.45 -7.40
CA GLN A 74 -17.85 -18.12 -6.19
C GLN A 74 -17.74 -16.64 -5.81
N ILE A 75 -16.55 -16.06 -5.89
CA ILE A 75 -16.32 -14.63 -5.59
C ILE A 75 -17.11 -13.75 -6.56
N LEU A 76 -16.98 -13.99 -7.87
CA LEU A 76 -17.63 -13.17 -8.90
C LEU A 76 -19.16 -13.25 -8.82
N THR A 77 -19.71 -14.44 -8.57
CA THR A 77 -21.16 -14.61 -8.35
C THR A 77 -21.65 -13.76 -7.19
N ARG A 78 -20.96 -13.80 -6.04
CA ARG A 78 -21.35 -13.01 -4.85
C ARG A 78 -21.25 -11.50 -5.07
N ILE A 79 -20.20 -11.04 -5.77
CA ILE A 79 -20.04 -9.62 -6.10
C ILE A 79 -21.18 -9.16 -7.01
N SER A 80 -21.49 -9.96 -8.05
CA SER A 80 -22.54 -9.65 -9.02
C SER A 80 -23.92 -9.60 -8.37
N MET A 81 -24.25 -10.56 -7.50
CA MET A 81 -25.55 -10.57 -6.80
C MET A 81 -25.77 -9.30 -5.95
N ARG A 82 -24.73 -8.84 -5.24
CA ARG A 82 -24.82 -7.60 -4.45
C ARG A 82 -24.99 -6.33 -5.27
N THR A 83 -24.63 -6.36 -6.56
CA THR A 83 -24.81 -5.20 -7.45
C THR A 83 -26.23 -5.09 -8.00
N PHE A 84 -27.05 -6.15 -7.92
CA PHE A 84 -28.46 -6.14 -8.36
C PHE A 84 -29.46 -5.80 -7.24
N GLU A 85 -29.02 -5.76 -5.98
CA GLU A 85 -29.88 -5.51 -4.79
C GLU A 85 -29.79 -4.07 -4.25
N LEU A 86 -29.20 -3.15 -5.01
CA LEU A 86 -29.16 -1.69 -4.76
C LEU A 86 -29.79 -0.95 -5.94
#